data_AF-A0A2H0YKM6-F1
#
_entry.id   AF-A0A2H0YKM6-F1
#
_cell.length_a   1.000
_cell.length_b   1.000
_cell.length_c   1.000
_cell.angle_alpha   90.00
_cell.angle_beta   90.00
_cell.angle_gamma   90.00
#
_symmetry.space_group_name_H-M   'P 1'
#
loop_
_entity.id
_entity.type
_entity.pdbx_description
1 polymer ?
#
loop_
_entity_poly.entity_id
_entity_poly.type
_entity_poly.pdbx_seq_one_letter_code
_entity_poly.pdbx_strand_id
1 'polypeptide(L)'
;MRQIWVATCLATILLVGQAAAADRAQKAETAESKAGVLEQNAAAEGSKALPSPSEIITKPEAQAVDPVGEEPLNDVITCLSRTIYWEARGEGAAGMEAIANVVMNRLGHEGFPNTICEVVRQGHEQGACQFSWWCDGRSDDAEEDEQIGTATVI
;
A
#
# COMPACT_ATOMS: atom_id res chain seq x y z
N MET A 1 41.24 24.78 7.70
CA MET A 1 40.09 25.39 7.00
C MET A 1 39.35 24.37 6.12
N ARG A 2 39.98 23.78 5.10
CA ARG A 2 39.34 22.79 4.19
C ARG A 2 38.78 21.53 4.88
N GLN A 3 39.53 20.94 5.81
CA GLN A 3 39.12 19.73 6.54
C GLN A 3 37.95 19.97 7.50
N ILE A 4 37.91 21.16 8.13
CA ILE A 4 36.81 21.56 9.03
C ILE A 4 35.52 21.71 8.21
N TRP A 5 35.59 22.38 7.05
CA TRP A 5 34.47 22.53 6.13
C TRP A 5 33.89 21.19 5.66
N VAL A 6 34.76 20.25 5.26
CA VAL A 6 34.34 18.91 4.84
C VAL A 6 33.66 18.16 5.98
N ALA A 7 34.21 18.20 7.19
CA ALA A 7 33.62 17.55 8.36
C ALA A 7 32.24 18.12 8.73
N THR A 8 32.07 19.45 8.68
CA THR A 8 30.77 20.10 8.88
C THR A 8 29.76 19.71 7.81
N CYS A 9 30.14 19.71 6.52
CA CYS A 9 29.23 19.32 5.44
C CYS A 9 28.77 17.85 5.58
N LEU A 10 29.70 16.95 5.91
CA LEU A 10 29.37 15.53 6.14
C LEU A 10 28.41 15.35 7.32
N ALA A 11 28.66 16.04 8.44
CA ALA A 11 27.77 15.98 9.60
C ALA A 11 26.37 16.53 9.30
N THR A 12 26.26 17.62 8.53
CA THR A 12 24.95 18.16 8.13
C THR A 12 24.18 17.23 7.19
N ILE A 13 24.85 16.59 6.22
CA ILE A 13 24.21 15.62 5.32
C ILE A 13 23.68 14.42 6.12
N LEU A 14 24.46 13.93 7.08
CA LEU A 14 24.07 12.82 7.94
C LEU A 14 22.84 13.15 8.81
N LEU A 15 22.79 14.34 9.42
CA LEU A 15 21.63 14.77 10.21
C LEU A 15 20.37 14.90 9.36
N VAL A 16 20.47 15.51 8.17
CA VAL A 16 19.33 15.67 7.26
C VAL A 16 18.81 14.31 6.79
N GLY A 17 19.71 13.37 6.47
CA GLY A 17 19.32 12.02 6.08
C GLY A 17 18.54 11.27 7.18
N GLN A 18 18.97 11.38 8.44
CA GLN A 18 18.25 10.77 9.57
C GLN A 18 16.86 11.38 9.79
N ALA A 19 16.73 12.70 9.66
CA ALA A 19 15.43 13.37 9.80
C ALA A 19 14.44 12.94 8.71
N ALA A 20 14.90 12.80 7.46
CA ALA A 20 14.06 12.33 6.36
C ALA A 20 13.62 10.86 6.54
N ALA A 21 14.52 10.00 7.01
CA ALA A 21 14.19 8.60 7.30
C ALA A 21 13.17 8.48 8.44
N ALA A 22 13.29 9.30 9.49
CA ALA A 22 12.34 9.33 10.61
C ALA A 22 10.96 9.85 10.19
N ASP A 23 10.90 10.92 9.40
CA ASP A 23 9.64 11.45 8.83
C ASP A 23 8.93 10.42 7.95
N ARG A 24 9.69 9.69 7.12
CA ARG A 24 9.17 8.58 6.32
C ARG A 24 8.59 7.47 7.18
N ALA A 25 9.35 7.00 8.19
CA ALA A 25 8.88 5.93 9.08
C ALA A 25 7.59 6.33 9.81
N GLN A 26 7.52 7.58 10.28
CA GLN A 26 6.32 8.11 10.93
C GLN A 26 5.12 8.14 9.97
N LYS A 27 5.33 8.51 8.70
CA LYS A 27 4.26 8.51 7.68
C LYS A 27 3.79 7.10 7.36
N ALA A 28 4.70 6.14 7.25
CA ALA A 28 4.36 4.73 7.01
C ALA A 28 3.51 4.17 8.16
N GLU A 29 3.94 4.36 9.42
CA GLU A 29 3.18 3.94 10.61
C GLU A 29 1.80 4.60 10.68
N THR A 30 1.72 5.89 10.36
CA THR A 30 0.44 6.61 10.28
C THR A 30 -0.46 6.03 9.19
N ALA A 31 0.09 5.70 8.04
CA ALA A 31 -0.63 5.11 6.92
C ALA A 31 -1.19 3.73 7.28
N GLU A 32 -0.37 2.85 7.86
CA GLU A 32 -0.78 1.52 8.32
C GLU A 32 -1.88 1.60 9.38
N SER A 33 -1.71 2.50 10.37
CA SER A 33 -2.72 2.70 11.42
C SER A 33 -4.05 3.18 10.84
N LYS A 34 -4.05 4.12 9.89
CA LYS A 34 -5.26 4.57 9.20
C LYS A 34 -5.87 3.45 8.35
N ALA A 35 -5.04 2.71 7.61
CA ALA A 35 -5.47 1.62 6.77
C ALA A 35 -6.18 0.52 7.56
N GLY A 36 -5.67 0.15 8.73
CA GLY A 36 -6.32 -0.82 9.61
C GLY A 36 -7.70 -0.34 10.11
N VAL A 37 -7.86 0.96 10.39
CA VAL A 37 -9.18 1.53 10.75
C VAL A 37 -10.13 1.47 9.56
N LEU A 38 -9.67 1.86 8.37
CA LEU A 38 -10.48 1.82 7.15
C LEU A 38 -10.89 0.40 6.78
N GLU A 39 -9.98 -0.57 6.89
CA GLU A 39 -10.25 -1.98 6.65
C GLU A 39 -11.31 -2.51 7.60
N GLN A 40 -11.17 -2.27 8.91
CA GLN A 40 -12.16 -2.68 9.91
C GLN A 40 -13.53 -2.04 9.66
N ASN A 41 -13.55 -0.76 9.30
CA ASN A 41 -14.78 -0.05 8.99
C ASN A 41 -15.46 -0.58 7.71
N ALA A 42 -14.67 -0.99 6.71
CA ALA A 42 -15.17 -1.55 5.46
C ALA A 42 -15.65 -3.00 5.61
N ALA A 43 -15.01 -3.79 6.48
CA ALA A 43 -15.45 -5.15 6.80
C ALA A 43 -16.69 -5.19 7.71
N ALA A 44 -17.02 -4.10 8.40
CA ALA A 44 -18.16 -4.04 9.29
C ALA A 44 -19.50 -4.04 8.50
N GLU A 45 -20.29 -5.10 8.71
CA GLU A 45 -21.65 -5.27 8.20
C GLU A 45 -22.52 -4.01 8.38
N GLY A 46 -23.06 -3.48 7.27
CA GLY A 46 -23.97 -2.32 7.28
C GLY A 46 -23.27 -0.95 7.44
N SER A 47 -21.94 -0.91 7.52
CA SER A 47 -21.17 0.34 7.50
C SER A 47 -21.29 1.02 6.13
N LYS A 48 -22.06 2.11 6.07
CA LYS A 48 -22.09 3.06 4.94
C LYS A 48 -21.39 4.37 5.29
N ALA A 49 -20.69 4.40 6.42
CA ALA A 49 -20.04 5.60 6.90
C ALA A 49 -18.84 5.91 6.01
N LEU A 50 -18.88 7.08 5.38
CA LEU A 50 -17.71 7.61 4.71
C LEU A 50 -16.62 7.90 5.75
N PRO A 51 -15.35 7.63 5.44
CA PRO A 51 -14.25 7.95 6.34
C PRO A 51 -14.18 9.46 6.60
N SER A 52 -13.83 9.83 7.84
CA SER A 52 -13.57 11.23 8.17
C SER A 52 -12.28 11.71 7.49
N PRO A 53 -12.12 13.02 7.23
CA PRO A 53 -10.90 13.54 6.59
C PRO A 53 -9.59 13.19 7.30
N SER A 54 -9.63 12.95 8.62
CA SER A 54 -8.48 12.52 9.41
C SER A 54 -8.11 11.05 9.22
N GLU A 55 -9.04 10.22 8.76
CA GLU A 55 -8.84 8.79 8.52
C GLU A 55 -8.38 8.51 7.09
N ILE A 56 -8.53 9.47 6.17
CA ILE A 56 -8.08 9.33 4.79
C ILE A 56 -6.55 9.21 4.75
N ILE A 57 -6.08 8.20 4.03
CA ILE A 57 -4.67 8.00 3.73
C ILE A 57 -4.28 8.97 2.63
N THR A 58 -3.29 9.81 2.89
CA THR A 58 -2.77 10.74 1.89
C THR A 58 -1.76 10.05 0.99
N LYS A 59 -1.57 10.58 -0.22
CA LYS A 59 -0.56 10.06 -1.16
C LYS A 59 0.85 9.94 -0.55
N PRO A 60 1.39 10.94 0.19
CA PRO A 60 2.69 10.81 0.84
C PRO A 60 2.75 9.75 1.94
N GLU A 61 1.63 9.47 2.61
CA GLU A 61 1.52 8.41 3.61
C GLU A 61 1.53 7.03 2.93
N ALA A 62 0.73 6.83 1.88
CA ALA A 62 0.73 5.58 1.12
C ALA A 62 2.09 5.27 0.48
N GLN A 63 2.75 6.26 -0.12
CA GLN A 63 4.09 6.11 -0.71
C GLN A 63 5.20 5.88 0.33
N ALA A 64 4.95 6.22 1.60
CA ALA A 64 5.91 5.98 2.66
C ALA A 64 5.95 4.49 3.06
N VAL A 65 4.86 3.75 2.87
CA VAL A 65 4.76 2.31 3.15
C VAL A 65 5.62 1.54 2.17
N ASP A 66 5.24 1.48 0.89
CA ASP A 66 5.99 0.72 -0.12
C ASP A 66 6.55 1.64 -1.21
N PRO A 67 7.74 2.27 -1.00
CA PRO A 67 8.26 3.27 -1.93
C PRO A 67 8.76 2.72 -3.25
N VAL A 68 9.27 1.50 -3.20
CA VAL A 68 10.03 0.87 -4.29
C VAL A 68 9.43 -0.47 -4.70
N GLY A 69 8.27 -0.84 -4.14
CA GLY A 69 7.58 -2.06 -4.51
C GLY A 69 8.16 -3.33 -3.89
N GLU A 70 9.03 -3.22 -2.87
CA GLU A 70 9.78 -4.35 -2.30
C GLU A 70 9.32 -4.72 -0.87
N GLU A 71 8.35 -3.99 -0.30
CA GLU A 71 7.89 -4.30 1.05
C GLU A 71 7.19 -5.67 1.13
N PRO A 72 7.27 -6.38 2.27
CA PRO A 72 6.54 -7.62 2.47
C PRO A 72 5.01 -7.44 2.34
N LEU A 73 4.33 -8.44 1.80
CA LEU A 73 2.86 -8.46 1.71
C LEU A 73 2.19 -8.82 3.04
N ASN A 74 2.36 -7.96 4.04
CA ASN A 74 1.81 -8.15 5.38
C ASN A 74 1.02 -6.95 5.91
N ASP A 75 1.08 -5.80 5.25
CA ASP A 75 0.26 -4.64 5.55
C ASP A 75 -0.82 -4.40 4.48
N VAL A 76 -1.85 -3.67 4.91
CA VAL A 76 -3.07 -3.39 4.11
C VAL A 76 -2.75 -2.64 2.82
N ILE A 77 -1.85 -1.65 2.88
CA ILE A 77 -1.53 -0.77 1.77
C ILE A 77 -0.73 -1.54 0.73
N THR A 78 0.26 -2.34 1.14
CA THR A 78 1.06 -3.17 0.23
C THR A 78 0.20 -4.24 -0.44
N CYS A 79 -0.64 -4.95 0.32
CA CYS A 79 -1.57 -5.95 -0.23
C CYS A 79 -2.53 -5.34 -1.28
N LEU A 80 -3.15 -4.20 -0.97
CA LEU A 80 -4.10 -3.55 -1.88
C LEU A 80 -3.41 -2.97 -3.12
N SER A 81 -2.35 -2.19 -2.92
CA SER A 81 -1.65 -1.48 -3.99
C SER A 81 -1.02 -2.45 -4.99
N ARG A 82 -0.38 -3.51 -4.51
CA ARG A 82 0.25 -4.53 -5.36
C ARG A 82 -0.78 -5.34 -6.14
N THR A 83 -1.91 -5.66 -5.53
CA THR A 83 -3.03 -6.31 -6.23
C THR A 83 -3.57 -5.45 -7.36
N ILE A 84 -3.81 -4.17 -7.10
CA ILE A 84 -4.27 -3.22 -8.11
C ILE A 84 -3.26 -3.11 -9.26
N TYR A 85 -1.97 -2.99 -8.91
CA TYR A 85 -0.91 -2.88 -9.90
C TYR A 85 -0.84 -4.11 -10.80
N TRP A 86 -0.73 -5.32 -10.24
CA TRP A 86 -0.54 -6.52 -11.05
C TRP A 86 -1.75 -6.92 -11.89
N GLU A 87 -2.96 -6.60 -11.42
CA GLU A 87 -4.19 -6.98 -12.12
C GLU A 87 -4.66 -5.93 -13.14
N ALA A 88 -4.20 -4.67 -13.02
CA ALA A 88 -4.68 -3.58 -13.88
C ALA A 88 -3.60 -2.58 -14.35
N ARG A 89 -2.30 -2.89 -14.21
CA ARG A 89 -1.26 -2.08 -14.85
C ARG A 89 -1.51 -1.98 -16.36
N GLY A 90 -1.41 -0.75 -16.90
CA GLY A 90 -1.70 -0.47 -18.31
C GLY A 90 -3.18 -0.23 -18.66
N GLU A 91 -4.13 -0.52 -17.77
CA GLU A 91 -5.57 -0.29 -18.00
C GLU A 91 -6.02 1.14 -17.66
N GLY A 92 -5.11 1.96 -17.10
CA GLY A 92 -5.37 3.32 -16.64
C GLY A 92 -6.17 3.37 -15.33
N ALA A 93 -6.51 4.60 -14.91
CA ALA A 93 -7.12 4.84 -13.59
C ALA A 93 -8.45 4.08 -13.38
N ALA A 94 -9.28 3.98 -14.42
CA ALA A 94 -10.56 3.29 -14.34
C ALA A 94 -10.41 1.77 -14.13
N GLY A 95 -9.42 1.13 -14.77
CA GLY A 95 -9.12 -0.29 -14.57
C GLY A 95 -8.59 -0.57 -13.16
N MET A 96 -7.69 0.29 -12.69
CA MET A 96 -7.16 0.21 -11.32
C MET A 96 -8.26 0.39 -10.27
N GLU A 97 -9.14 1.38 -10.45
CA GLU A 97 -10.31 1.61 -9.59
C GLU A 97 -11.28 0.42 -9.62
N ALA A 98 -11.46 -0.24 -10.77
CA ALA A 98 -12.30 -1.43 -10.86
C ALA A 98 -11.75 -2.57 -9.99
N ILE A 99 -10.44 -2.84 -10.03
CA ILE A 99 -9.81 -3.86 -9.17
C ILE A 99 -9.90 -3.48 -7.70
N ALA A 100 -9.64 -2.21 -7.35
CA ALA A 100 -9.80 -1.72 -5.98
C ALA A 100 -11.22 -1.98 -5.45
N ASN A 101 -12.24 -1.66 -6.25
CA ASN A 101 -13.63 -1.93 -5.90
C ASN A 101 -13.94 -3.43 -5.77
N VAL A 102 -13.33 -4.31 -6.56
CA VAL A 102 -13.49 -5.76 -6.38
C VAL A 102 -12.99 -6.20 -5.00
N VAL A 103 -11.82 -5.70 -4.59
CA VAL A 103 -11.25 -6.00 -3.26
C VAL A 103 -12.16 -5.47 -2.16
N MET A 104 -12.59 -4.21 -2.23
CA MET A 104 -13.44 -3.58 -1.22
C MET A 104 -14.84 -4.22 -1.13
N ASN A 105 -15.43 -4.60 -2.27
CA ASN A 105 -16.72 -5.30 -2.30
C ASN A 105 -16.64 -6.68 -1.67
N ARG A 106 -15.52 -7.39 -1.82
CA ARG A 106 -15.31 -8.67 -1.15
C ARG A 106 -15.13 -8.47 0.34
N LEU A 107 -14.27 -7.53 0.74
CA LEU A 107 -14.01 -7.21 2.14
C LEU A 107 -15.32 -6.92 2.92
N GLY A 108 -16.25 -6.20 2.30
CA GLY A 108 -17.53 -5.83 2.93
C GLY A 108 -18.65 -6.87 2.84
N HIS A 109 -18.37 -8.12 2.45
CA HIS A 109 -19.39 -9.15 2.25
C HIS A 109 -19.12 -10.41 3.10
N GLU A 110 -20.11 -10.86 3.88
CA GLU A 110 -20.02 -11.99 4.84
C GLU A 110 -19.41 -13.30 4.31
N GLY A 111 -19.57 -13.58 3.01
CA GLY A 111 -19.00 -14.75 2.34
C GLY A 111 -17.50 -14.71 2.05
N PHE A 112 -16.80 -13.62 2.40
CA PHE A 112 -15.38 -13.41 2.11
C PHE A 112 -14.57 -13.12 3.40
N PRO A 113 -13.24 -13.16 3.34
CA PRO A 113 -12.39 -12.77 4.46
C PRO A 113 -12.56 -11.29 4.85
N ASN A 114 -12.30 -10.99 6.12
CA ASN A 114 -12.50 -9.67 6.72
C ASN A 114 -11.25 -8.79 6.71
N THR A 115 -10.21 -9.19 5.97
CA THR A 115 -8.99 -8.39 5.76
C THR A 115 -8.61 -8.39 4.28
N ILE A 116 -8.05 -7.29 3.82
CA ILE A 116 -7.60 -7.09 2.44
C ILE A 116 -6.56 -8.14 2.08
N CYS A 117 -5.55 -8.37 2.91
CA CYS A 117 -4.52 -9.35 2.61
C CYS A 117 -5.08 -10.79 2.50
N GLU A 118 -6.10 -11.16 3.27
CA GLU A 118 -6.74 -12.47 3.12
C GLU A 118 -7.61 -12.54 1.86
N VAL A 119 -8.30 -11.45 1.48
CA VAL A 119 -9.02 -11.35 0.20
C VAL A 119 -8.05 -11.53 -0.97
N VAL A 120 -6.87 -10.89 -0.91
CA VAL A 120 -5.83 -10.99 -1.95
C VAL A 120 -5.30 -12.42 -2.07
N ARG A 121 -5.08 -13.09 -0.94
CA ARG A 121 -4.49 -14.44 -0.90
C ARG A 121 -5.51 -15.58 -1.10
N GLN A 122 -6.79 -15.25 -1.26
CA GLN A 122 -7.88 -16.21 -1.33
C GLN A 122 -7.72 -17.21 -2.49
N GLY A 123 -8.04 -18.48 -2.24
CA GLY A 123 -8.09 -19.55 -3.24
C GLY A 123 -6.76 -20.25 -3.51
N HIS A 124 -5.66 -19.72 -2.97
CA HIS A 124 -4.33 -20.35 -3.06
C HIS A 124 -4.33 -21.78 -2.51
N GLU A 125 -5.06 -22.02 -1.41
CA GLU A 125 -5.19 -23.33 -0.77
C GLU A 125 -5.93 -24.37 -1.64
N GLN A 126 -6.68 -23.92 -2.65
CA GLN A 126 -7.43 -24.76 -3.59
C GLN A 126 -6.74 -24.86 -4.96
N GLY A 127 -5.57 -24.25 -5.12
CA GLY A 127 -4.82 -24.20 -6.38
C GLY A 127 -5.42 -23.28 -7.45
N ALA A 128 -6.38 -22.43 -7.08
CA ALA A 128 -7.02 -21.45 -7.95
C ALA A 128 -7.05 -20.10 -7.24
N CYS A 129 -5.98 -19.31 -7.37
CA CYS A 129 -5.91 -17.99 -6.76
C CYS A 129 -6.98 -17.04 -7.32
N GLN A 130 -7.54 -16.21 -6.43
CA GLN A 130 -8.47 -15.16 -6.82
C GLN A 130 -7.81 -14.10 -7.71
N PHE A 131 -6.60 -13.68 -7.35
CA PHE A 131 -5.78 -12.79 -8.15
C PHE A 131 -4.64 -13.61 -8.75
N SER A 132 -4.49 -13.48 -10.07
CA SER A 132 -3.67 -14.40 -10.86
C SER A 132 -2.18 -14.31 -10.50
N TRP A 133 -1.71 -13.10 -10.21
CA TRP A 133 -0.32 -12.84 -9.84
C TRP A 133 0.11 -13.59 -8.57
N TRP A 134 -0.78 -13.74 -7.58
CA TRP A 134 -0.45 -14.41 -6.32
C TRP A 134 -0.01 -15.88 -6.47
N CYS A 135 -0.46 -16.56 -7.53
CA CYS A 135 -0.12 -17.96 -7.80
C CYS A 135 0.88 -18.14 -8.97
N ASP A 136 1.33 -17.07 -9.62
CA ASP A 136 2.04 -17.21 -10.91
C ASP A 136 3.52 -17.61 -10.78
N GLY A 137 4.07 -17.56 -9.56
CA GLY A 137 5.45 -17.90 -9.23
C GLY A 137 6.48 -16.90 -9.73
N ARG A 138 6.07 -15.67 -10.08
CA ARG A 138 6.94 -14.56 -10.47
C ARG A 138 7.29 -13.69 -9.26
N SER A 139 8.15 -12.70 -9.47
CA SER A 139 8.39 -11.70 -8.43
C SER A 139 7.15 -10.82 -8.29
N ASP A 140 6.80 -10.54 -7.05
CA ASP A 140 5.73 -9.64 -6.68
C ASP A 140 6.19 -8.17 -6.68
N ASP A 141 7.50 -7.93 -6.83
CA ASP A 141 8.09 -6.60 -6.73
C ASP A 141 7.68 -5.70 -7.89
N ALA A 142 7.19 -4.50 -7.58
CA ALA A 142 6.80 -3.54 -8.59
C ALA A 142 8.00 -2.64 -8.94
N GLU A 143 8.68 -2.93 -10.06
CA GLU A 143 9.93 -2.24 -10.46
C GLU A 143 9.71 -1.03 -11.41
N GLU A 144 8.48 -0.55 -11.60
CA GLU A 144 8.20 0.57 -12.53
C GLU A 144 8.04 1.93 -11.83
N ASP A 145 9.06 2.79 -12.01
CA ASP A 145 9.21 4.12 -11.39
C ASP A 145 8.01 5.09 -11.55
N GLU A 146 7.21 4.96 -12.61
CA GLU A 146 6.13 5.92 -12.92
C GLU A 146 4.71 5.42 -12.61
N GLN A 147 4.48 4.11 -12.58
CA GLN A 147 3.12 3.56 -12.57
C GLN A 147 2.59 3.32 -11.13
N ILE A 148 3.45 2.97 -10.17
CA ILE A 148 3.05 2.84 -8.74
C ILE A 148 2.57 4.19 -8.18
N GLY A 149 3.18 5.30 -8.63
CA GLY A 149 2.78 6.64 -8.22
C GLY A 149 1.37 7.07 -8.65
N THR A 150 0.72 6.28 -9.52
CA THR A 150 -0.67 6.49 -9.98
C THR A 150 -1.69 5.57 -9.33
N ALA A 151 -1.26 4.45 -8.74
CA ALA A 151 -2.12 3.57 -7.94
C ALA A 151 -2.52 4.31 -6.66
N THR A 152 -3.59 5.10 -6.76
CA THR A 152 -4.13 5.85 -5.64
C THR A 152 -4.92 4.86 -4.79
N VAL A 153 -4.43 4.58 -3.58
CA VAL A 153 -5.25 3.96 -2.54
C VAL A 153 -6.30 5.01 -2.17
N ILE A 154 -7.55 4.73 -2.55
CA ILE A 154 -8.70 5.63 -2.36
C ILE A 154 -9.17 5.56 -0.91
#